data_AF-A0A3P8FBD0-F1
#
_entry.id   AF-A0A3P8FBD0-F1
#
_cell.length_a   1.000
_cell.length_b   1.000
_cell.length_c   1.000
_cell.angle_alpha   90.00
_cell.angle_beta   90.00
_cell.angle_gamma   90.00
#
_symmetry.space_group_name_H-M   'P 1'
#
loop_
_entity.id
_entity.type
_entity.pdbx_description
1 polymer ?
#
loop_
_entity_poly.entity_id
_entity_poly.type
_entity_poly.pdbx_seq_one_letter_code
_entity_poly.pdbx_strand_id
1 'polypeptide(L)'
;MYCFRHLASYKILVCGGDGTVGWTLSCLDIVGQDAACNAPPIAPLPLGTGNDLSRVLRWGSGYSSADDPLTILKDVVAAEEVKLDRWTLIVRPEEDFKDETKLALELQTNASNTNEDNSIMIIMNNYFGIGIDADLSLDFHNARSENPSKFNSRIHNKGVYFKIGLRKMINRTICKDLHKQIVVIADGKIVILPPIEGLVVLNILSWGGGANPWNVEKHDDEFVRPTHYDGLLEIVGISGVVHMGQIYSGLGTGIRLAQAAHVILTFLY
;
A
#
# COMPACT_ATOMS: atom_id res chain seq x y z
N MET A 1 17.29 7.76 15.55
CA MET A 1 16.79 9.14 15.36
C MET A 1 17.11 10.10 16.50
N TYR A 2 17.34 9.62 17.74
CA TYR A 2 17.73 10.49 18.87
C TYR A 2 18.90 11.45 18.60
N CYS A 3 19.84 11.09 17.73
CA CYS A 3 20.96 11.95 17.34
C CYS A 3 20.54 13.28 16.69
N PHE A 4 19.35 13.34 16.08
CA PHE A 4 18.86 14.52 15.36
C PHE A 4 17.76 15.28 16.12
N ARG A 5 17.42 14.85 17.35
CA ARG A 5 16.30 15.43 18.12
C ARG A 5 16.43 16.93 18.42
N HIS A 6 17.63 17.49 18.36
CA HIS A 6 17.87 18.91 18.61
C HIS A 6 17.91 19.75 17.33
N LEU A 7 17.84 19.13 16.15
CA LEU A 7 17.77 19.85 14.88
C LEU A 7 16.34 20.35 14.63
N ALA A 8 16.20 21.65 14.39
CA ALA A 8 14.92 22.27 14.11
C ALA A 8 14.40 21.96 12.70
N SER A 9 15.28 21.59 11.77
CA SER A 9 14.92 21.25 10.39
C SER A 9 15.97 20.33 9.76
N TYR A 10 15.51 19.28 9.10
CA TYR A 10 16.32 18.37 8.29
C TYR A 10 15.41 17.56 7.36
N LYS A 11 15.99 17.02 6.28
CA LYS A 11 15.33 16.07 5.36
C LYS A 11 15.99 14.70 5.48
N ILE A 12 15.21 13.64 5.34
CA ILE A 12 15.71 12.26 5.44
C ILE A 12 15.66 11.60 4.06
N LEU A 13 16.80 11.15 3.55
CA LEU A 13 16.85 10.26 2.40
C LEU A 13 16.68 8.80 2.86
N VAL A 14 15.67 8.11 2.33
CA VAL A 14 15.36 6.72 2.69
C VAL A 14 15.65 5.81 1.50
N CYS A 15 16.71 5.01 1.60
CA CYS A 15 17.14 4.12 0.53
C CYS A 15 16.53 2.72 0.70
N GLY A 16 15.49 2.39 -0.07
CA GLY A 16 14.76 1.13 0.12
C GLY A 16 13.54 0.98 -0.78
N GLY A 17 12.66 0.03 -0.43
CA GLY A 17 11.32 -0.09 -1.03
C GLY A 17 10.24 0.51 -0.11
N ASP A 18 8.97 0.34 -0.49
CA ASP A 18 7.82 0.87 0.27
C ASP A 18 7.83 0.45 1.75
N GLY A 19 8.22 -0.79 2.06
CA GLY A 19 8.34 -1.28 3.45
C GLY A 19 9.39 -0.55 4.28
N THR A 20 10.54 -0.19 3.69
CA THR A 20 11.59 0.59 4.36
C THR A 20 11.12 2.01 4.65
N VAL A 21 10.37 2.60 3.71
CA VAL A 21 9.77 3.92 3.89
C VAL A 21 8.72 3.89 5.00
N GLY A 22 7.81 2.91 4.98
CA GLY A 22 6.79 2.74 6.01
C GLY A 22 7.37 2.48 7.41
N TRP A 23 8.44 1.69 7.51
CA TRP A 23 9.17 1.51 8.77
C TRP A 23 9.79 2.82 9.28
N THR A 24 10.39 3.61 8.38
CA THR A 24 10.98 4.91 8.75
C THR A 24 9.92 5.88 9.27
N LEU A 25 8.76 5.94 8.62
CA LEU A 25 7.60 6.73 9.07
C LEU A 25 7.09 6.27 10.44
N SER A 26 7.02 4.96 10.67
CA SER A 26 6.61 4.40 11.97
C SER A 26 7.62 4.76 13.08
N CYS A 27 8.92 4.73 12.78
CA CYS A 27 9.94 5.21 13.70
C CYS A 27 9.81 6.71 14.01
N LEU A 28 9.44 7.53 13.02
CA LEU A 28 9.20 8.97 13.21
C LEU A 28 8.02 9.23 14.14
N ASP A 29 6.94 8.46 14.03
CA ASP A 29 5.78 8.60 14.92
C ASP A 29 6.16 8.36 16.40
N ILE A 30 7.05 7.40 16.65
CA ILE A 30 7.51 7.04 18.00
C ILE A 30 8.42 8.12 18.60
N VAL A 31 9.36 8.63 17.82
CA VAL A 31 10.43 9.54 18.33
C VAL A 31 10.12 11.02 18.15
N GLY A 32 9.13 11.36 17.33
CA GLY A 32 8.83 12.73 16.92
C GLY A 32 8.34 13.62 18.05
N GLN A 33 7.75 13.04 19.12
CA GLN A 33 7.25 13.80 20.26
C GLN A 33 8.37 14.50 21.06
N ASP A 34 9.57 13.91 21.08
CA ASP A 34 10.74 14.41 21.83
C ASP A 34 11.75 15.14 20.93
N ALA A 35 11.41 15.40 19.67
CA ALA A 35 12.27 16.07 18.70
C ALA A 35 11.91 17.55 18.56
N ALA A 36 12.87 18.39 18.15
CA ALA A 36 12.63 19.77 17.77
C ALA A 36 11.95 19.89 16.39
N CYS A 37 12.10 18.85 15.55
CA CYS A 37 11.42 18.69 14.27
C CYS A 37 10.52 17.45 14.34
N ASN A 38 9.22 17.67 14.54
CA ASN A 38 8.27 16.58 14.83
C ASN A 38 7.86 15.78 13.58
N ALA A 39 8.01 16.37 12.39
CA ALA A 39 7.62 15.76 11.11
C ALA A 39 8.61 16.15 10.00
N PRO A 40 9.85 15.64 10.05
CA PRO A 40 10.84 15.91 9.01
C PRO A 40 10.40 15.29 7.66
N PRO A 41 10.56 16.01 6.53
CA PRO A 41 10.28 15.46 5.21
C PRO A 41 11.17 14.25 4.90
N ILE A 42 10.59 13.30 4.15
CA ILE A 42 11.29 12.12 3.67
C ILE A 42 11.38 12.11 2.14
N ALA A 43 12.53 11.70 1.61
CA ALA A 43 12.76 11.48 0.19
C ALA A 43 13.06 10.00 -0.04
N PRO A 44 12.15 9.23 -0.66
CA PRO A 44 12.38 7.81 -0.88
C PRO A 44 13.24 7.57 -2.14
N LEU A 45 14.42 7.01 -1.96
CA LEU A 45 15.26 6.50 -3.05
C LEU A 45 14.82 5.05 -3.38
N PRO A 46 14.25 4.81 -4.57
CA PRO A 46 13.54 3.56 -4.87
C PRO A 46 14.50 2.39 -5.18
N LEU A 47 14.91 1.65 -4.15
CA LEU A 47 15.74 0.44 -4.27
C LEU A 47 14.91 -0.86 -4.30
N GLY A 48 13.61 -0.79 -4.02
CA GLY A 48 12.70 -1.93 -4.03
C GLY A 48 12.23 -2.36 -5.44
N THR A 49 11.25 -3.27 -5.49
CA THR A 49 10.65 -3.74 -6.76
C THR A 49 9.36 -2.99 -7.14
N GLY A 50 8.48 -2.71 -6.17
CA GLY A 50 7.23 -1.98 -6.39
C GLY A 50 7.46 -0.48 -6.52
N ASN A 51 7.95 0.11 -5.41
CA ASN A 51 8.28 1.53 -5.25
C ASN A 51 7.09 2.45 -5.56
N ASP A 52 5.89 2.02 -5.16
CA ASP A 52 4.63 2.72 -5.46
C ASP A 52 4.62 4.13 -4.87
N LEU A 53 5.11 4.30 -3.64
CA LEU A 53 5.20 5.61 -3.00
C LEU A 53 6.21 6.52 -3.72
N SER A 54 7.39 6.01 -4.10
CA SER A 54 8.36 6.80 -4.88
C SER A 54 7.82 7.22 -6.25
N ARG A 55 7.00 6.39 -6.91
CA ARG A 55 6.37 6.74 -8.18
C ARG A 55 5.40 7.92 -8.01
N VAL A 56 4.56 7.86 -6.98
CA VAL A 56 3.56 8.91 -6.69
C VAL A 56 4.24 10.22 -6.27
N LEU A 57 5.31 10.12 -5.46
CA LEU A 57 6.12 11.26 -5.03
C LEU A 57 7.17 11.70 -6.08
N ARG A 58 7.14 11.13 -7.29
CA ARG A 58 7.99 11.49 -8.44
C ARG A 58 9.50 11.26 -8.26
N TRP A 59 9.90 10.43 -7.30
CA TRP A 59 11.28 9.93 -7.15
C TRP A 59 11.59 8.76 -8.10
N GLY A 60 10.58 8.31 -8.85
CA GLY A 60 10.73 7.36 -9.94
C GLY A 60 10.52 5.90 -9.55
N SER A 61 10.69 5.04 -10.55
CA SER A 61 10.35 3.61 -10.48
C SER A 61 11.46 2.74 -9.88
N GLY A 62 12.68 3.25 -9.84
CA GLY A 62 13.81 2.64 -9.16
C GLY A 62 15.16 3.16 -9.60
N TYR A 63 16.14 3.03 -8.72
CA TYR A 63 17.51 3.51 -8.86
C TYR A 63 18.33 2.68 -9.85
N SER A 64 19.24 3.35 -10.58
CA SER A 64 20.25 2.74 -11.44
C SER A 64 21.65 3.10 -10.95
N SER A 65 22.63 2.23 -11.18
CA SER A 65 24.04 2.52 -10.85
C SER A 65 24.64 3.67 -11.68
N ALA A 66 23.91 4.17 -12.67
CA ALA A 66 24.27 5.35 -13.45
C ALA A 66 23.89 6.67 -12.74
N ASP A 67 23.04 6.61 -11.71
CA ASP A 67 22.55 7.79 -11.00
C ASP A 67 23.61 8.24 -9.98
N ASP A 68 24.16 9.43 -10.20
CA ASP A 68 25.18 10.04 -9.35
C ASP A 68 24.63 10.41 -7.96
N PRO A 69 25.20 9.89 -6.86
CA PRO A 69 24.74 10.19 -5.51
C PRO A 69 24.72 11.68 -5.17
N LEU A 70 25.66 12.49 -5.70
CA LEU A 70 25.68 13.92 -5.43
C LEU A 70 24.49 14.64 -6.07
N THR A 71 24.09 14.20 -7.26
CA THR A 71 22.89 14.72 -7.94
C THR A 71 21.64 14.40 -7.12
N ILE A 72 21.49 13.16 -6.65
CA ILE A 72 20.37 12.77 -5.78
C ILE A 72 20.31 13.65 -4.52
N LEU A 73 21.44 13.89 -3.86
CA LEU A 73 21.47 14.74 -2.66
C LEU A 73 21.06 16.19 -2.96
N LYS A 74 21.47 16.74 -4.12
CA LYS A 74 21.01 18.07 -4.57
C LYS A 74 19.51 18.09 -4.80
N ASP A 75 18.97 17.05 -5.42
CA ASP A 75 17.53 16.92 -5.66
C ASP A 75 16.76 16.85 -4.35
N VAL A 76 17.24 16.10 -3.35
CA VAL A 76 16.64 16.04 -1.99
C VAL A 76 16.62 17.41 -1.33
N VAL A 77 17.73 18.15 -1.41
CA VAL A 77 17.82 19.50 -0.84
C VAL A 77 16.82 20.44 -1.52
N ALA A 78 16.73 20.40 -2.85
CA ALA A 78 15.88 21.27 -3.66
C ALA A 78 14.40 20.85 -3.73
N ALA A 79 14.07 19.62 -3.35
CA ALA A 79 12.73 19.06 -3.49
C ALA A 79 11.68 19.87 -2.73
N GLU A 80 10.51 20.01 -3.35
CA GLU A 80 9.30 20.51 -2.73
C GLU A 80 8.76 19.50 -1.71
N GLU A 81 8.26 20.03 -0.60
CA GLU A 81 7.65 19.23 0.45
C GLU A 81 6.16 19.07 0.16
N VAL A 82 5.70 17.82 0.15
CA VAL A 82 4.29 17.47 -0.04
C VAL A 82 3.78 16.70 1.18
N LYS A 83 2.49 16.82 1.45
CA LYS A 83 1.83 16.04 2.51
C LYS A 83 1.50 14.65 2.00
N LEU A 84 1.45 13.70 2.93
CA LEU A 84 0.98 12.34 2.68
C LEU A 84 0.01 11.97 3.80
N ASP A 85 -1.21 11.65 3.44
CA ASP A 85 -2.17 11.08 4.37
C ASP A 85 -1.72 9.68 4.77
N ARG A 86 -1.93 9.34 6.04
CA ARG A 86 -1.58 8.05 6.62
C ARG A 86 -2.76 7.55 7.41
N TRP A 87 -3.14 6.32 7.15
CA TRP A 87 -4.42 5.78 7.58
C TRP A 87 -4.25 4.73 8.65
N THR A 88 -5.11 4.73 9.65
CA THR A 88 -5.16 3.67 10.65
C THR A 88 -6.13 2.59 10.19
N LEU A 89 -5.62 1.40 9.91
CA LEU A 89 -6.40 0.20 9.68
C LEU A 89 -6.58 -0.53 11.02
N ILE A 90 -7.84 -0.68 11.45
CA ILE A 90 -8.19 -1.40 12.67
C ILE A 90 -8.80 -2.74 12.27
N VAL A 91 -8.09 -3.83 12.55
CA VAL A 91 -8.57 -5.20 12.34
C VAL A 91 -9.16 -5.71 13.64
N ARG A 92 -10.46 -6.01 13.65
CA ARG A 92 -11.16 -6.60 14.80
C ARG A 92 -11.50 -8.05 14.48
N PRO A 93 -10.77 -9.02 15.04
CA PRO A 93 -11.09 -10.43 14.83
C PRO A 93 -12.31 -10.82 15.69
N GLU A 94 -13.08 -11.82 15.24
CA GLU A 94 -14.20 -12.36 16.02
C GLU A 94 -13.71 -13.28 17.15
N GLU A 95 -12.66 -14.04 16.89
CA GLU A 95 -11.94 -14.84 17.88
C GLU A 95 -10.56 -14.23 18.14
N ASP A 96 -10.08 -14.35 19.38
CA ASP A 96 -8.76 -13.86 19.75
C ASP A 96 -7.68 -14.50 18.86
N PHE A 97 -6.83 -13.65 18.27
CA PHE A 97 -5.64 -14.17 17.61
C PHE A 97 -4.82 -14.97 18.61
N LYS A 98 -4.35 -16.15 18.22
CA LYS A 98 -3.30 -16.85 18.98
C LYS A 98 -2.11 -15.92 19.15
N ASP A 99 -1.50 -15.91 20.34
CA ASP A 99 -0.39 -15.00 20.68
C ASP A 99 0.74 -14.99 19.63
N GLU A 100 1.07 -16.16 19.06
CA GLU A 100 2.08 -16.29 18.00
C GLU A 100 1.69 -15.56 16.71
N THR A 101 0.41 -15.65 16.30
CA THR A 101 -0.12 -14.98 15.11
C THR A 101 -0.18 -13.48 15.31
N LYS A 102 -0.60 -13.04 16.50
CA LYS A 102 -0.63 -11.64 16.89
C LYS A 102 0.77 -11.03 16.84
N LEU A 103 1.76 -11.69 17.47
CA LEU A 103 3.16 -11.25 17.47
C LEU A 103 3.76 -11.21 16.05
N ALA A 104 3.48 -12.21 15.22
CA ALA A 104 3.94 -12.22 13.83
C ALA A 104 3.36 -11.04 13.03
N LEU A 105 2.08 -10.73 13.22
CA LEU A 105 1.44 -9.60 12.54
C LEU A 105 2.00 -8.26 13.04
N GLU A 106 2.22 -8.12 14.35
CA GLU A 106 2.86 -6.94 14.95
C GLU A 106 4.24 -6.67 14.36
N LEU A 107 5.09 -7.69 14.27
CA LEU A 107 6.44 -7.58 13.71
C LEU A 107 6.42 -7.25 12.21
N GLN A 108 5.49 -7.83 11.46
CA GLN A 108 5.44 -7.63 10.00
C GLN A 108 4.84 -6.28 9.61
N THR A 109 3.92 -5.75 10.42
CA THR A 109 3.15 -4.55 10.08
C THR A 109 3.60 -3.31 10.86
N ASN A 110 4.53 -3.45 11.80
CA ASN A 110 4.86 -2.43 12.80
C ASN A 110 3.61 -1.92 13.53
N ALA A 111 2.64 -2.80 13.78
CA ALA A 111 1.41 -2.45 14.47
C ALA A 111 1.68 -2.07 15.94
N SER A 112 0.97 -1.06 16.43
CA SER A 112 0.98 -0.67 17.85
C SER A 112 -0.15 -1.37 18.61
N ASN A 113 0.15 -1.85 19.82
CA ASN A 113 -0.81 -2.51 20.69
C ASN A 113 -1.74 -1.48 21.37
N THR A 114 -3.05 -1.73 21.41
CA THR A 114 -3.96 -1.09 22.39
C THR A 114 -4.37 -2.11 23.42
N ASN A 115 -4.03 -1.84 24.67
CA ASN A 115 -4.18 -2.76 25.80
C ASN A 115 -5.64 -3.04 26.22
N GLU A 116 -6.65 -2.71 25.41
CA GLU A 116 -8.08 -2.78 25.81
C GLU A 116 -8.99 -3.52 24.83
N ASP A 117 -8.52 -3.86 23.62
CA ASP A 117 -9.32 -4.56 22.60
C ASP A 117 -8.38 -5.49 21.80
N ASN A 118 -8.82 -6.71 21.45
CA ASN A 118 -8.03 -7.66 20.65
C ASN A 118 -7.83 -7.21 19.19
N SER A 119 -8.14 -5.95 18.93
CA SER A 119 -7.87 -5.24 17.70
C SER A 119 -6.38 -5.08 17.41
N ILE A 120 -6.03 -5.16 16.12
CA ILE A 120 -4.69 -4.84 15.62
C ILE A 120 -4.77 -3.55 14.83
N MET A 121 -3.89 -2.60 15.17
CA MET A 121 -3.82 -1.30 14.50
C MET A 121 -2.57 -1.19 13.63
N ILE A 122 -2.80 -1.04 12.33
CA ILE A 122 -1.75 -0.95 11.32
C ILE A 122 -1.80 0.44 10.71
N ILE A 123 -0.65 1.09 10.56
CA ILE A 123 -0.57 2.33 9.77
C ILE A 123 -0.35 2.00 8.30
N MET A 124 -1.34 2.34 7.49
CA MET A 124 -1.33 2.18 6.05
C MET A 124 -0.85 3.47 5.37
N ASN A 125 0.21 3.35 4.57
CA ASN A 125 0.76 4.47 3.80
C ASN A 125 0.35 4.43 2.32
N ASN A 126 0.12 3.26 1.74
CA ASN A 126 -0.11 3.12 0.30
C ASN A 126 -1.52 2.63 0.00
N TYR A 127 -1.82 1.39 0.36
CA TYR A 127 -3.09 0.73 0.09
C TYR A 127 -3.18 -0.58 0.88
N PHE A 128 -4.39 -1.11 1.00
CA PHE A 128 -4.65 -2.48 1.44
C PHE A 128 -5.61 -3.16 0.46
N GLY A 129 -5.50 -4.48 0.34
CA GLY A 129 -6.35 -5.26 -0.56
C GLY A 129 -6.83 -6.54 0.10
N ILE A 130 -8.00 -7.02 -0.32
CA ILE A 130 -8.56 -8.33 0.03
C ILE A 130 -9.00 -9.06 -1.25
N GLY A 131 -9.09 -10.38 -1.15
CA GLY A 131 -9.45 -11.23 -2.29
C GLY A 131 -8.27 -11.47 -3.22
N ILE A 132 -8.50 -11.40 -4.52
CA ILE A 132 -7.58 -11.93 -5.53
C ILE A 132 -6.19 -11.29 -5.56
N ASP A 133 -6.09 -10.00 -5.25
CA ASP A 133 -4.83 -9.27 -5.12
C ASP A 133 -4.02 -9.76 -3.91
N ALA A 134 -4.67 -9.87 -2.76
CA ALA A 134 -4.06 -10.37 -1.53
C ALA A 134 -3.57 -11.81 -1.70
N ASP A 135 -4.37 -12.65 -2.35
CA ASP A 135 -4.04 -14.04 -2.65
C ASP A 135 -2.82 -14.15 -3.58
N LEU A 136 -2.69 -13.30 -4.61
CA LEU A 136 -1.49 -13.25 -5.47
C LEU A 136 -0.25 -12.74 -4.73
N SER A 137 -0.44 -11.71 -3.92
CA SER A 137 0.61 -11.12 -3.10
C SER A 137 1.15 -12.12 -2.07
N LEU A 138 0.28 -12.97 -1.51
CA LEU A 138 0.66 -14.06 -0.61
C LEU A 138 1.54 -15.11 -1.32
N ASP A 139 1.14 -15.57 -2.51
CA ASP A 139 1.94 -16.52 -3.28
C ASP A 139 3.31 -15.96 -3.66
N PHE A 140 3.37 -14.69 -4.03
CA PHE A 140 4.63 -14.01 -4.32
C PHE A 140 5.50 -13.91 -3.07
N HIS A 141 4.92 -13.57 -1.92
CA HIS A 141 5.62 -13.52 -0.65
C HIS A 141 6.20 -14.89 -0.28
N ASN A 142 5.41 -15.96 -0.38
CA ASN A 142 5.86 -17.33 -0.08
C ASN A 142 7.02 -17.73 -0.99
N ALA A 143 6.90 -17.52 -2.30
CA ALA A 143 7.98 -17.82 -3.26
C ALA A 143 9.28 -17.05 -2.94
N ARG A 144 9.14 -15.80 -2.49
CA ARG A 144 10.27 -14.95 -2.07
C ARG A 144 10.92 -15.44 -0.78
N SER A 145 10.11 -15.80 0.22
CA SER A 145 10.58 -16.29 1.51
C SER A 145 11.28 -17.65 1.40
N GLU A 146 10.83 -18.51 0.49
CA GLU A 146 11.47 -19.80 0.20
C GLU A 146 12.84 -19.66 -0.49
N ASN A 147 13.03 -18.65 -1.34
CA ASN A 147 14.26 -18.50 -2.13
C ASN A 147 14.79 -17.04 -2.18
N PRO A 148 15.14 -16.39 -1.06
CA PRO A 148 15.46 -14.96 -1.03
C PRO A 148 16.57 -14.54 -2.00
N SER A 149 17.58 -15.39 -2.19
CA SER A 149 18.72 -15.13 -3.09
C SER A 149 18.34 -15.00 -4.58
N LYS A 150 17.17 -15.51 -4.99
CA LYS A 150 16.65 -15.38 -6.36
C LYS A 150 15.92 -14.06 -6.59
N PHE A 151 15.57 -13.31 -5.53
CA PHE A 151 14.74 -12.11 -5.61
C PHE A 151 15.53 -10.79 -5.61
N ASN A 152 16.78 -10.84 -6.09
CA ASN A 152 17.69 -9.69 -6.11
C ASN A 152 17.58 -8.83 -7.38
N SER A 153 16.69 -9.18 -8.32
CA SER A 153 16.49 -8.44 -9.56
C SER A 153 15.03 -8.01 -9.74
N ARG A 154 14.81 -6.71 -9.96
CA ARG A 154 13.47 -6.14 -10.19
C ARG A 154 12.75 -6.78 -11.38
N ILE A 155 13.47 -7.03 -12.48
CA ILE A 155 12.90 -7.67 -13.69
C ILE A 155 12.48 -9.09 -13.38
N HIS A 156 13.33 -9.85 -12.69
CA HIS A 156 13.02 -11.23 -12.29
C HIS A 156 11.79 -11.27 -11.38
N ASN A 157 11.75 -10.40 -10.37
CA ASN A 157 10.64 -10.31 -9.42
C ASN A 157 9.32 -10.01 -10.12
N LYS A 158 9.30 -9.05 -11.06
CA LYS A 158 8.12 -8.77 -11.88
C LYS A 158 7.70 -9.97 -12.73
N GLY A 159 8.66 -10.70 -13.30
CA GLY A 159 8.41 -11.92 -14.06
C GLY A 159 7.80 -13.05 -13.22
N VAL A 160 8.24 -13.21 -11.96
CA VAL A 160 7.65 -14.16 -11.01
C VAL A 160 6.20 -13.79 -10.71
N TYR A 161 5.93 -12.51 -10.43
CA TYR A 161 4.57 -12.01 -10.17
C TYR A 161 3.64 -12.31 -11.36
N PHE A 162 4.10 -12.02 -12.59
CA PHE A 162 3.36 -12.35 -13.81
C PHE A 162 3.08 -13.85 -13.96
N LYS A 163 4.07 -14.71 -13.70
CA LYS A 163 3.91 -16.17 -13.78
C LYS A 163 2.88 -16.70 -12.77
N ILE A 164 2.87 -16.17 -11.54
CA ILE A 164 1.86 -16.52 -10.54
C ILE A 164 0.48 -16.08 -11.01
N GLY A 165 0.35 -14.86 -11.55
CA GLY A 165 -0.88 -14.36 -12.16
C GLY A 165 -1.42 -15.27 -13.27
N LEU A 166 -0.56 -15.71 -14.20
CA LEU A 166 -0.93 -16.67 -15.25
C LEU A 166 -1.45 -18.00 -14.66
N ARG A 167 -0.82 -18.51 -13.61
CA ARG A 167 -1.25 -19.76 -12.95
C ARG A 167 -2.64 -19.62 -12.32
N LYS A 168 -2.96 -18.47 -11.73
CA LYS A 168 -4.30 -18.20 -11.16
C LYS A 168 -5.37 -17.94 -12.21
N MET A 169 -5.02 -17.60 -13.45
CA MET A 169 -6.02 -17.60 -14.54
C MET A 169 -6.49 -19.01 -14.90
N ILE A 170 -5.59 -20.00 -14.79
CA ILE A 170 -5.89 -21.39 -15.17
C ILE A 170 -6.64 -22.11 -14.05
N ASN A 171 -6.29 -21.85 -12.80
CA ASN A 171 -6.93 -22.46 -11.63
C ASN A 171 -8.08 -21.57 -11.13
N ARG A 172 -9.24 -22.15 -10.77
CA ARG A 172 -10.33 -21.36 -10.17
C ARG A 172 -9.87 -20.66 -8.88
N THR A 173 -10.21 -19.39 -8.76
CA THR A 173 -9.86 -18.53 -7.62
C THR A 173 -10.71 -18.91 -6.41
N ILE A 174 -10.15 -18.81 -5.21
CA ILE A 174 -10.88 -19.05 -3.94
C ILE A 174 -11.80 -17.86 -3.63
N CYS A 175 -11.45 -16.68 -4.12
CA CYS A 175 -12.13 -15.41 -3.85
C CYS A 175 -13.39 -15.18 -4.72
N LYS A 176 -13.95 -16.25 -5.30
CA LYS A 176 -15.15 -16.14 -6.11
C LYS A 176 -16.31 -15.63 -5.26
N ASP A 177 -17.10 -14.71 -5.81
CA ASP A 177 -18.27 -14.13 -5.16
C ASP A 177 -17.96 -13.28 -3.90
N LEU A 178 -16.78 -12.66 -3.81
CA LEU A 178 -16.38 -11.81 -2.67
C LEU A 178 -17.46 -10.76 -2.30
N HIS A 179 -18.11 -10.15 -3.28
CA HIS A 179 -19.22 -9.20 -3.08
C HIS A 179 -20.39 -9.72 -2.23
N LYS A 180 -20.56 -11.05 -2.10
CA LYS A 180 -21.60 -11.67 -1.26
C LYS A 180 -21.10 -11.98 0.16
N GLN A 181 -19.78 -11.91 0.36
CA GLN A 181 -19.11 -12.27 1.61
C GLN A 181 -18.69 -11.05 2.41
N ILE A 182 -18.87 -9.84 1.87
CA ILE A 182 -18.48 -8.59 2.55
C ILE A 182 -19.56 -7.54 2.44
N VAL A 183 -19.61 -6.68 3.45
CA VAL A 183 -20.31 -5.39 3.42
C VAL A 183 -19.28 -4.29 3.52
N VAL A 184 -19.40 -3.28 2.65
CA VAL A 184 -18.56 -2.09 2.66
C VAL A 184 -19.44 -0.88 3.00
N ILE A 185 -19.01 -0.11 4.00
CA ILE A 185 -19.63 1.17 4.36
C ILE A 185 -18.58 2.27 4.18
N ALA A 186 -18.91 3.26 3.36
CA ALA A 186 -18.06 4.40 3.03
C ALA A 186 -18.76 5.68 3.54
N ASP A 187 -18.14 6.39 4.48
CA ASP A 187 -18.71 7.58 5.15
C ASP A 187 -20.16 7.38 5.64
N GLY A 188 -20.42 6.21 6.25
CA GLY A 188 -21.73 5.83 6.79
C GLY A 188 -22.75 5.34 5.75
N LYS A 189 -22.39 5.26 4.47
CA LYS A 189 -23.26 4.76 3.39
C LYS A 189 -22.83 3.37 2.93
N ILE A 190 -23.81 2.46 2.79
CA ILE A 190 -23.55 1.14 2.23
C ILE A 190 -23.17 1.28 0.76
N VAL A 191 -22.05 0.70 0.38
CA VAL A 191 -21.56 0.63 -1.01
C VAL A 191 -22.13 -0.63 -1.66
N ILE A 192 -22.85 -0.47 -2.76
CA ILE A 192 -23.39 -1.60 -3.52
C ILE A 192 -22.28 -2.22 -4.36
N LEU A 193 -21.90 -3.46 -4.03
CA LEU A 193 -20.81 -4.16 -4.69
C LEU A 193 -21.31 -4.92 -5.93
N PRO A 194 -20.73 -4.67 -7.13
CA PRO A 194 -20.94 -5.55 -8.26
C PRO A 194 -20.20 -6.88 -8.06
N PRO A 195 -20.37 -7.88 -8.94
CA PRO A 195 -19.58 -9.11 -8.88
C PRO A 195 -18.07 -8.84 -8.93
N ILE A 196 -17.45 -8.89 -7.75
CA ILE A 196 -16.01 -8.72 -7.55
C ILE A 196 -15.40 -9.96 -6.91
N GLU A 197 -14.12 -10.19 -7.19
CA GLU A 197 -13.24 -11.19 -6.57
C GLU A 197 -12.10 -10.54 -5.77
N GLY A 198 -11.94 -9.22 -5.87
CA GLY A 198 -10.99 -8.44 -5.09
C GLY A 198 -11.50 -7.04 -4.80
N LEU A 199 -11.11 -6.50 -3.65
CA LEU A 199 -11.37 -5.13 -3.24
C LEU A 199 -10.03 -4.50 -2.82
N VAL A 200 -9.72 -3.32 -3.32
CA VAL A 200 -8.52 -2.56 -2.98
C VAL A 200 -8.92 -1.19 -2.48
N VAL A 201 -8.37 -0.77 -1.35
CA VAL A 201 -8.55 0.55 -0.77
C VAL A 201 -7.22 1.28 -0.88
N LEU A 202 -7.21 2.39 -1.61
CA LEU A 202 -6.00 3.12 -1.97
C LEU A 202 -5.94 4.45 -1.22
N ASN A 203 -4.75 4.76 -0.72
CA ASN A 203 -4.35 6.11 -0.30
C ASN A 203 -3.48 6.80 -1.37
N ILE A 204 -2.83 6.02 -2.23
CA ILE A 204 -2.00 6.53 -3.31
C ILE A 204 -2.41 5.92 -4.66
N LEU A 205 -2.24 6.68 -5.73
CA LEU A 205 -2.61 6.30 -7.09
C LEU A 205 -1.54 5.44 -7.78
N SER A 206 -1.01 4.47 -7.05
CA SER A 206 -0.06 3.47 -7.53
C SER A 206 -0.23 2.18 -6.74
N TRP A 207 -0.48 1.09 -7.45
CA TRP A 207 -0.80 -0.22 -6.90
C TRP A 207 -0.02 -1.32 -7.63
N GLY A 208 0.51 -2.28 -6.86
CA GLY A 208 1.18 -3.46 -7.37
C GLY A 208 2.41 -3.18 -8.23
N GLY A 209 3.16 -2.11 -7.94
CA GLY A 209 4.37 -1.75 -8.67
C GLY A 209 4.14 -0.82 -9.86
N GLY A 210 3.14 0.06 -9.76
CA GLY A 210 2.94 1.19 -10.67
C GLY A 210 1.63 1.21 -11.44
N ALA A 211 0.72 0.24 -11.25
CA ALA A 211 -0.58 0.28 -11.91
C ALA A 211 -1.50 1.30 -11.23
N ASN A 212 -2.42 1.90 -11.98
CA ASN A 212 -3.39 2.85 -11.43
C ASN A 212 -4.81 2.32 -11.67
N PRO A 213 -5.40 1.59 -10.70
CA PRO A 213 -6.73 1.03 -10.85
C PRO A 213 -7.84 2.09 -10.81
N TRP A 214 -7.62 3.29 -10.25
CA TRP A 214 -8.62 4.36 -10.21
C TRP A 214 -8.73 5.11 -11.53
N ASN A 215 -7.58 5.39 -12.16
CA ASN A 215 -7.40 6.21 -13.37
C ASN A 215 -8.08 7.59 -13.31
N VAL A 216 -7.26 8.62 -13.15
CA VAL A 216 -7.70 10.03 -13.04
C VAL A 216 -8.17 10.66 -14.36
N GLU A 217 -7.88 10.04 -15.50
CA GLU A 217 -8.27 10.58 -16.82
C GLU A 217 -9.72 10.24 -17.19
N LYS A 218 -10.32 9.27 -16.48
CA LYS A 218 -11.72 8.92 -16.69
C LYS A 218 -12.60 9.96 -15.99
N HIS A 219 -13.01 10.98 -16.76
CA HIS A 219 -13.97 12.00 -16.33
C HIS A 219 -15.26 11.35 -15.86
N ASP A 220 -15.64 11.71 -14.64
CA ASP A 220 -16.80 11.18 -13.93
C ASP A 220 -17.21 12.23 -12.92
N ASP A 221 -18.41 12.78 -13.08
CA ASP A 221 -18.91 13.86 -12.22
C ASP A 221 -19.23 13.36 -10.80
N GLU A 222 -19.21 12.04 -10.57
CA GLU A 222 -19.49 11.41 -9.29
C GLU A 222 -18.31 11.47 -8.29
N PHE A 223 -17.07 11.55 -8.78
CA PHE A 223 -15.86 11.45 -7.95
C PHE A 223 -14.97 12.68 -8.04
N VAL A 224 -14.34 13.03 -6.92
CA VAL A 224 -13.34 14.09 -6.86
C VAL A 224 -12.01 13.56 -7.38
N ARG A 225 -11.21 14.44 -8.00
CA ARG A 225 -9.86 14.07 -8.44
C ARG A 225 -9.01 13.67 -7.22
N PRO A 226 -8.58 12.40 -7.13
CA PRO A 226 -7.87 11.90 -5.97
C PRO A 226 -6.45 12.46 -5.86
N THR A 227 -5.99 12.61 -4.63
CA THR A 227 -4.63 12.98 -4.24
C THR A 227 -4.22 12.18 -3.01
N HIS A 228 -2.94 12.15 -2.69
CA HIS A 228 -2.44 11.43 -1.51
C HIS A 228 -2.48 12.30 -0.23
N TYR A 229 -3.26 13.40 -0.24
CA TYR A 229 -3.32 14.41 0.83
C TYR A 229 -4.70 15.10 0.96
N ASP A 230 -5.75 14.52 0.39
CA ASP A 230 -7.12 15.09 0.41
C ASP A 230 -8.00 14.56 1.55
N GLY A 231 -7.48 13.65 2.36
CA GLY A 231 -8.22 13.00 3.43
C GLY A 231 -9.25 11.98 2.93
N LEU A 232 -9.10 11.46 1.72
CA LEU A 232 -9.99 10.43 1.14
C LEU A 232 -9.22 9.16 0.77
N LEU A 233 -9.95 8.04 0.81
CA LEU A 233 -9.51 6.75 0.31
C LEU A 233 -10.32 6.37 -0.94
N GLU A 234 -9.65 5.84 -1.95
CA GLU A 234 -10.28 5.30 -3.14
C GLU A 234 -10.60 3.80 -2.98
N ILE A 235 -11.88 3.43 -3.06
CA ILE A 235 -12.32 2.04 -2.98
C ILE A 235 -12.55 1.49 -4.39
N VAL A 236 -11.83 0.43 -4.74
CA VAL A 236 -11.83 -0.16 -6.08
C VAL A 236 -12.15 -1.66 -6.06
N GLY A 237 -13.08 -2.06 -6.91
CA GLY A 237 -13.43 -3.45 -7.18
C GLY A 237 -12.65 -4.06 -8.35
N ILE A 238 -12.25 -5.32 -8.18
CA ILE A 238 -11.59 -6.15 -9.19
C ILE A 238 -12.45 -7.39 -9.43
N SER A 239 -12.85 -7.64 -10.67
CA SER A 239 -13.81 -8.71 -11.01
C SER A 239 -13.16 -10.08 -11.29
N GLY A 240 -11.84 -10.17 -11.29
CA GLY A 240 -11.10 -11.42 -11.49
C GLY A 240 -9.72 -11.19 -12.09
N VAL A 241 -8.96 -12.28 -12.31
CA VAL A 241 -7.55 -12.19 -12.73
C VAL A 241 -7.37 -11.51 -14.08
N VAL A 242 -8.28 -11.74 -15.04
CA VAL A 242 -8.20 -11.14 -16.38
C VAL A 242 -8.36 -9.61 -16.29
N HIS A 243 -9.37 -9.15 -15.56
CA HIS A 243 -9.59 -7.72 -15.33
C HIS A 243 -8.40 -7.10 -14.58
N MET A 244 -7.87 -7.80 -13.58
CA MET A 244 -6.65 -7.38 -12.89
C MET A 244 -5.44 -7.24 -13.85
N GLY A 245 -5.28 -8.16 -14.80
CA GLY A 245 -4.25 -8.08 -15.85
C GLY A 245 -4.43 -6.87 -16.78
N GLN A 246 -5.67 -6.49 -17.10
CA GLN A 246 -5.97 -5.27 -17.86
C GLN A 246 -5.54 -4.01 -17.10
N ILE A 247 -5.77 -3.97 -15.79
CA ILE A 247 -5.31 -2.88 -14.92
C ILE A 247 -3.78 -2.78 -14.93
N TYR A 248 -3.07 -3.90 -14.73
CA TYR A 248 -1.61 -3.93 -14.73
C TYR A 248 -0.97 -3.52 -16.06
N SER A 249 -1.63 -3.80 -17.18
CA SER A 249 -1.16 -3.44 -18.52
C SER A 249 -1.57 -2.02 -18.95
N GLY A 250 -2.40 -1.33 -18.15
CA GLY A 250 -2.98 -0.04 -18.53
C GLY A 250 -4.06 -0.13 -19.62
N LEU A 251 -4.50 -1.34 -19.99
CA LEU A 251 -5.57 -1.58 -20.96
C LEU A 251 -6.97 -1.44 -20.36
N GLY A 252 -7.06 -1.34 -19.03
CA GLY A 252 -8.31 -1.19 -18.31
C GLY A 252 -8.10 -0.49 -16.97
N THR A 253 -9.22 -0.17 -16.31
CA THR A 253 -9.28 0.44 -14.99
C THR A 253 -10.10 -0.46 -14.07
N GLY A 254 -9.89 -0.38 -12.77
CA GLY A 254 -10.76 -1.04 -11.81
C GLY A 254 -12.16 -0.44 -11.81
N ILE A 255 -13.06 -1.10 -11.07
CA ILE A 255 -14.41 -0.59 -10.83
C ILE A 255 -14.33 0.41 -9.68
N ARG A 256 -14.50 1.70 -9.95
CA ARG A 256 -14.55 2.73 -8.90
C ARG A 256 -15.85 2.55 -8.10
N LEU A 257 -15.73 2.35 -6.80
CA LEU A 257 -16.86 2.03 -5.92
C LEU A 257 -17.24 3.20 -5.01
N ALA A 258 -16.25 3.87 -4.42
CA ALA A 258 -16.46 5.03 -3.55
C ALA A 258 -15.16 5.81 -3.34
N GLN A 259 -15.29 7.06 -2.89
CA GLN A 259 -14.27 7.79 -2.13
C GLN A 259 -14.81 8.09 -0.74
N ALA A 260 -14.00 7.91 0.30
CA ALA A 260 -14.44 8.16 1.67
C ALA A 260 -13.30 8.47 2.64
N ALA A 261 -13.60 9.26 3.67
CA ALA A 261 -12.71 9.52 4.78
C ALA A 261 -12.80 8.44 5.88
N HIS A 262 -13.82 7.59 5.85
CA HIS A 262 -13.96 6.46 6.77
C HIS A 262 -14.57 5.25 6.07
N VAL A 263 -13.89 4.11 6.16
CA VAL A 263 -14.30 2.86 5.52
C VAL A 263 -14.44 1.76 6.57
N ILE A 264 -15.60 1.12 6.62
CA ILE A 264 -15.83 -0.10 7.41
C ILE A 264 -16.03 -1.26 6.43
N LEU A 265 -15.25 -2.32 6.64
CA LEU A 265 -15.38 -3.59 5.95
C LEU A 265 -15.81 -4.66 6.96
N THR A 266 -16.88 -5.39 6.67
CA THR A 266 -17.36 -6.50 7.51
C THR A 266 -17.47 -7.76 6.67
N PHE A 267 -16.91 -8.87 7.15
CA PHE A 267 -17.07 -10.19 6.54
C PHE A 267 -18.38 -10.82 7.01
N LEU A 268 -19.12 -11.41 6.07
CA LEU A 268 -20.36 -12.15 6.27
C LEU A 268 -20.02 -13.64 6.30
N TYR A 269 -20.33 -14.31 7.42
CA TYR A 269 -20.16 -15.75 7.59
C TYR A 269 -21.34 -16.55 7.03
#